data_AF-A0A3S3PD61-F1
#
_entry.id   AF-A0A3S3PD61-F1
#
_cell.length_a   1.000
_cell.length_b   1.000
_cell.length_c   1.000
_cell.angle_alpha   90.00
_cell.angle_beta   90.00
_cell.angle_gamma   90.00
#
_symmetry.space_group_name_H-M   'P 1'
#
loop_
_entity.id
_entity.type
_entity.pdbx_description
1 polymer ?
#
loop_
_entity_poly.entity_id
_entity_poly.type
_entity_poly.pdbx_seq_one_letter_code
_entity_poly.pdbx_strand_id
1 'polypeptide(L)'
;MIVIKDDEKCILTSSLPARKWSIQSRFVLVTFGFFGFFMLYALKIDLSVAIVSMVKSSNSAHNGTRISTECLTANASQHSIINSNGEFSWSENTKSYVLGSFFWGYVLTQIPGGRLAEKFGSKHLLGFGLVTASEVSIRTWSYVFYIASSSYTIGGIVFLVFGSAKLQPWGLDNSLYDR
;
A
#
# COMPACT_ATOMS: atom_id res chain seq x y z
N MET A 1 5.76 64.55 19.48
CA MET A 1 5.61 65.62 18.46
C MET A 1 7.02 65.96 18.01
N ILE A 2 7.57 65.60 16.85
CA ILE A 2 7.09 65.22 15.52
C ILE A 2 8.18 64.34 14.85
N VAL A 3 7.73 63.24 14.22
CA VAL A 3 8.10 62.57 12.94
C VAL A 3 9.29 63.22 12.15
N ILE A 4 10.23 62.57 11.44
CA ILE A 4 10.27 61.55 10.37
C ILE A 4 11.80 61.21 10.25
N LYS A 5 12.32 59.99 10.08
CA LYS A 5 12.64 59.39 8.77
C LYS A 5 13.57 58.18 8.95
N ASP A 6 13.06 56.97 8.78
CA ASP A 6 13.86 55.78 8.45
C ASP A 6 13.00 54.75 7.68
N ASP A 7 12.18 55.26 6.77
CA ASP A 7 11.27 54.50 5.88
C ASP A 7 11.99 53.87 4.66
N GLU A 8 13.31 53.71 4.67
CA GLU A 8 14.07 53.18 3.50
C GLU A 8 14.58 51.74 3.68
N LYS A 9 14.49 51.14 4.87
CA LYS A 9 14.95 49.73 5.08
C LYS A 9 13.86 48.67 4.95
N CYS A 10 12.59 49.05 4.87
CA CYS A 10 11.48 48.09 4.74
C CYS A 10 11.10 47.74 3.30
N ILE A 11 11.72 48.37 2.29
CA ILE A 11 11.31 48.24 0.88
C ILE A 11 12.15 47.21 0.09
N LEU A 12 13.23 46.66 0.67
CA LEU A 12 14.20 45.82 -0.07
C LEU A 12 14.31 44.34 0.34
N THR A 13 13.43 43.81 1.20
CA THR A 13 13.24 42.36 1.28
C THR A 13 12.00 41.95 0.52
N SER A 14 12.17 41.99 -0.80
CA SER A 14 11.55 41.10 -1.78
C SER A 14 10.12 40.65 -1.45
N SER A 15 9.17 41.34 -2.09
CA SER A 15 8.08 40.69 -2.79
C SER A 15 8.54 39.36 -3.43
N LEU A 16 8.43 38.26 -2.69
CA LEU A 16 8.35 36.95 -3.31
C LEU A 16 6.93 36.86 -3.88
N PRO A 17 6.74 36.95 -5.21
CA PRO A 17 5.44 36.62 -5.77
C PRO A 17 5.15 35.18 -5.34
N ALA A 18 4.11 35.03 -4.50
CA ALA A 18 3.56 33.75 -4.11
C ALA A 18 3.37 32.93 -5.38
N ARG A 19 4.24 31.95 -5.60
CA ARG A 19 4.19 31.13 -6.81
C ARG A 19 2.91 30.31 -6.74
N LYS A 20 1.92 30.81 -7.46
CA LYS A 20 0.58 30.25 -7.64
C LYS A 20 0.67 28.94 -8.43
N TRP A 21 1.04 27.87 -7.74
CA TRP A 21 0.82 26.45 -8.09
C TRP A 21 0.40 25.66 -6.83
N SER A 22 -0.07 26.34 -5.79
CA SER A 22 -0.43 25.71 -4.50
C SER A 22 -1.66 24.77 -4.61
N ILE A 23 -2.46 24.95 -5.67
CA ILE A 23 -3.68 24.18 -5.91
C ILE A 23 -3.43 22.79 -6.54
N GLN A 24 -2.21 22.42 -6.95
CA GLN A 24 -1.90 21.04 -7.34
C GLN A 24 -1.22 20.26 -6.21
N SER A 25 -0.31 20.88 -5.45
CA SER A 25 0.46 20.18 -4.41
C SER A 25 -0.39 19.74 -3.21
N ARG A 26 -1.41 20.51 -2.79
CA ARG A 26 -2.28 20.15 -1.66
C ARG A 26 -3.15 18.93 -1.94
N PHE A 27 -3.78 18.86 -3.12
CA PHE A 27 -4.58 17.67 -3.48
C PHE A 27 -3.71 16.44 -3.66
N VAL A 28 -2.52 16.58 -4.26
CA VAL A 28 -1.55 15.47 -4.36
C VAL A 28 -1.15 14.96 -2.98
N LEU A 29 -0.88 15.84 -2.01
CA LEU A 29 -0.56 15.43 -0.62
C LEU A 29 -1.74 14.78 0.09
N VAL A 30 -2.97 15.27 -0.12
CA VAL A 30 -4.18 14.69 0.49
C VAL A 30 -4.49 13.32 -0.12
N THR A 31 -4.40 13.18 -1.44
CA THR A 31 -4.59 11.89 -2.13
C THR A 31 -3.53 10.89 -1.73
N PHE A 32 -2.26 11.31 -1.65
CA PHE A 32 -1.16 10.44 -1.22
C PHE A 32 -1.29 10.05 0.26
N GLY A 33 -1.72 10.98 1.12
CA GLY A 33 -2.03 10.71 2.52
C GLY A 33 -3.21 9.74 2.67
N PHE A 34 -4.30 9.95 1.95
CA PHE A 34 -5.47 9.06 1.94
C PHE A 34 -5.09 7.64 1.50
N PHE A 35 -4.36 7.50 0.40
CA PHE A 35 -3.92 6.20 -0.09
C PHE A 35 -2.91 5.54 0.87
N GLY A 36 -2.04 6.33 1.51
CA GLY A 36 -1.13 5.85 2.55
C GLY A 36 -1.86 5.30 3.76
N PHE A 37 -2.86 6.02 4.29
CA PHE A 37 -3.69 5.53 5.40
C PHE A 37 -4.51 4.31 5.01
N PHE A 38 -5.02 4.25 3.77
CA PHE A 38 -5.72 3.09 3.26
C PHE A 38 -4.82 1.85 3.22
N MET A 39 -3.59 1.97 2.71
CA MET A 39 -2.65 0.84 2.67
C MET A 39 -2.19 0.37 4.05
N LEU A 40 -2.00 1.29 5.00
CA LEU A 40 -1.71 0.93 6.39
C LEU A 40 -2.86 0.15 7.04
N TYR A 41 -4.10 0.50 6.69
CA TYR A 41 -5.28 -0.22 7.17
C TYR A 41 -5.44 -1.58 6.50
N ALA A 42 -5.17 -1.70 5.20
CA ALA A 42 -5.20 -2.95 4.47
C ALA A 42 -4.19 -3.96 5.03
N LEU A 43 -2.94 -3.56 5.28
CA LEU A 43 -1.91 -4.40 5.89
C LEU A 43 -2.33 -4.98 7.25
N LYS A 44 -3.07 -4.18 8.05
CA LYS A 44 -3.62 -4.64 9.33
C LYS A 44 -4.70 -5.71 9.13
N ILE A 45 -5.57 -5.53 8.14
CA ILE A 45 -6.60 -6.50 7.80
C ILE A 45 -5.94 -7.80 7.31
N ASP A 46 -4.96 -7.71 6.42
CA ASP A 46 -4.26 -8.87 5.86
C ASP A 46 -3.59 -9.71 6.95
N LEU A 47 -2.96 -9.09 7.95
CA LEU A 47 -2.39 -9.81 9.10
C LEU A 47 -3.47 -10.55 9.90
N SER A 48 -4.62 -9.90 10.13
CA SER A 48 -5.73 -10.50 10.87
C SER A 48 -6.42 -11.65 10.13
N VAL A 49 -6.47 -11.57 8.79
CA VAL A 49 -6.99 -12.64 7.93
C VAL A 49 -5.98 -13.78 7.83
N ALA A 50 -4.69 -13.48 7.68
CA ALA A 50 -3.63 -14.46 7.56
C ALA A 50 -3.52 -15.37 8.80
N ILE A 51 -3.67 -14.83 10.02
CA ILE A 51 -3.62 -15.64 11.25
C ILE A 51 -4.82 -16.58 11.38
N VAL A 52 -5.99 -16.20 10.85
CA VAL A 52 -7.18 -17.06 10.80
C VAL A 52 -6.99 -18.20 9.81
N SER A 53 -6.30 -17.96 8.68
CA SER A 53 -6.02 -19.01 7.70
C SER A 53 -4.85 -19.93 8.06
N MET A 54 -3.83 -19.44 8.78
CA MET A 54 -2.64 -20.25 9.11
C MET A 54 -2.82 -21.20 10.29
N VAL A 55 -3.89 -21.05 11.08
CA VAL A 55 -4.15 -21.90 12.25
C VAL A 55 -5.17 -22.98 11.94
N LYS A 56 -4.96 -24.18 12.50
CA LYS A 56 -5.96 -25.25 12.44
C LYS A 56 -7.28 -24.78 13.04
N SER A 57 -8.38 -25.01 12.32
CA SER A 57 -9.72 -24.85 12.87
C SER A 57 -9.89 -25.95 13.93
N SER A 58 -9.75 -25.58 15.20
CA SER A 58 -9.97 -26.48 16.34
C SER A 58 -11.47 -26.66 16.52
N ASN A 59 -12.11 -27.37 15.59
CA ASN A 59 -13.34 -28.09 15.90
C ASN A 59 -12.95 -29.23 16.83
N SER A 60 -12.72 -28.89 18.10
CA SER A 60 -12.55 -29.89 19.15
C SER A 60 -13.71 -30.86 19.06
N ALA A 61 -13.34 -32.14 19.02
CA ALA A 61 -14.22 -33.28 19.17
C ALA A 61 -15.25 -33.00 20.26
N HIS A 62 -16.49 -32.74 19.86
CA HIS A 62 -17.61 -32.96 20.74
C HIS A 62 -17.63 -34.46 20.99
N ASN A 63 -17.31 -34.87 22.22
CA ASN A 63 -17.50 -36.23 22.70
C ASN A 63 -19.02 -36.45 22.91
N GLY A 64 -19.75 -36.39 21.81
CA GLY A 64 -21.18 -36.58 21.77
C GLY A 64 -21.59 -36.70 20.33
N THR A 65 -22.10 -37.87 20.01
CA THR A 65 -23.04 -38.13 18.92
C THR A 65 -24.05 -36.99 18.82
N ARG A 66 -23.76 -35.98 17.99
CA ARG A 66 -24.77 -35.12 17.41
C ARG A 66 -24.76 -35.40 15.93
N ILE A 67 -25.57 -36.38 15.57
CA ILE A 67 -26.06 -36.63 14.23
C ILE A 67 -26.75 -35.34 13.79
N SER A 68 -26.03 -34.46 13.09
CA SER A 68 -26.64 -33.49 12.21
C SER A 68 -27.07 -34.26 10.96
N THR A 69 -28.35 -34.58 10.89
CA THR A 69 -29.05 -35.02 9.69
C THR A 69 -28.94 -33.92 8.63
N GLU A 70 -27.87 -33.97 7.85
CA GLU A 70 -27.83 -33.46 6.49
C GLU A 70 -27.34 -34.65 5.65
N CYS A 71 -28.34 -35.35 5.09
CA CYS A 71 -28.27 -36.34 4.02
C CYS A 71 -27.24 -37.49 4.15
N LEU A 72 -27.74 -38.64 4.64
CA LEU A 72 -27.11 -39.96 4.50
C LEU A 72 -26.77 -40.26 3.03
N THR A 73 -25.49 -40.46 2.72
CA THR A 73 -25.08 -41.39 1.67
C THR A 73 -23.90 -42.22 2.15
N ALA A 74 -24.16 -43.51 2.34
CA ALA A 74 -23.17 -44.51 2.68
C ALA A 74 -22.32 -44.83 1.45
N ASN A 75 -21.03 -44.49 1.48
CA ASN A 75 -19.96 -45.36 1.00
C ASN A 75 -18.64 -44.87 1.59
N ALA A 76 -17.93 -45.76 2.29
CA ALA A 76 -16.67 -45.44 2.95
C ALA A 76 -15.53 -45.34 1.93
N SER A 77 -15.50 -44.25 1.16
CA SER A 77 -14.22 -43.63 0.86
C SER A 77 -13.84 -42.83 2.10
N GLN A 78 -12.95 -43.37 2.93
CA GLN A 78 -12.24 -42.62 3.97
C GLN A 78 -11.37 -41.55 3.29
N HIS A 79 -11.99 -40.55 2.69
CA HIS A 79 -11.35 -39.28 2.47
C HIS A 79 -11.58 -38.52 3.76
N SER A 80 -10.63 -38.66 4.68
CA SER A 80 -10.46 -37.73 5.77
C SER A 80 -10.27 -36.36 5.12
N ILE A 81 -11.36 -35.63 4.88
CA ILE A 81 -11.33 -34.18 4.72
C ILE A 81 -11.00 -33.66 6.12
N ILE A 82 -9.77 -33.92 6.57
CA ILE A 82 -9.12 -33.05 7.53
C ILE A 82 -8.84 -31.82 6.68
N ASN A 83 -9.84 -30.94 6.58
CA ASN A 83 -9.62 -29.56 6.22
C ASN A 83 -8.81 -28.93 7.37
N SER A 84 -7.54 -29.33 7.47
CA SER A 84 -6.49 -28.68 8.23
C SER A 84 -5.80 -27.69 7.28
N ASN A 85 -6.53 -26.65 6.91
CA ASN A 85 -6.04 -25.62 6.00
C ASN A 85 -4.98 -24.71 6.68
N GLY A 86 -4.66 -24.97 7.95
CA GLY A 86 -3.60 -24.29 8.70
C GLY A 86 -2.56 -25.30 9.18
N GLU A 87 -1.29 -25.02 8.93
CA GLU A 87 -0.16 -25.89 9.30
C GLU A 87 0.09 -25.87 10.81
N PHE A 88 -0.16 -24.72 11.47
CA PHE A 88 0.21 -24.50 12.85
C PHE A 88 -0.92 -24.81 13.86
N SER A 89 -0.61 -25.55 14.93
CA SER A 89 -1.51 -25.82 16.06
C SER A 89 -1.39 -24.74 17.16
N TRP A 90 -1.70 -23.49 16.82
CA TRP A 90 -1.62 -22.39 17.79
C TRP A 90 -2.81 -22.38 18.75
N SER A 91 -2.53 -22.29 20.05
CA SER A 91 -3.55 -22.11 21.09
C SER A 91 -4.25 -20.75 20.92
N GLU A 92 -5.51 -20.67 21.36
CA GLU A 92 -6.31 -19.44 21.29
C GLU A 92 -5.66 -18.26 22.05
N ASN A 93 -4.94 -18.59 23.12
CA ASN A 93 -4.14 -17.63 23.88
C ASN A 93 -2.97 -17.09 23.05
N THR A 94 -2.27 -17.92 22.28
CA THR A 94 -1.15 -17.51 21.42
C THR A 94 -1.61 -16.55 20.32
N LYS A 95 -2.76 -16.81 19.69
CA LYS A 95 -3.36 -15.90 18.70
C LYS A 95 -3.63 -14.54 19.31
N SER A 96 -4.18 -14.53 20.52
CA SER A 96 -4.52 -13.33 21.26
C SER A 96 -3.27 -12.51 21.64
N TYR A 97 -2.15 -13.17 21.98
CA TYR A 97 -0.89 -12.47 22.25
C TYR A 97 -0.29 -11.81 21.01
N VAL A 98 -0.29 -12.49 19.85
CA VAL A 98 0.22 -11.92 18.60
C VAL A 98 -0.61 -10.71 18.19
N LEU A 99 -1.94 -10.84 18.21
CA LEU A 99 -2.84 -9.74 17.87
C LEU A 99 -2.72 -8.58 18.88
N GLY A 100 -2.58 -8.89 20.17
CA GLY A 100 -2.36 -7.90 21.24
C GLY A 100 -1.03 -7.16 21.12
N SER A 101 0.05 -7.85 20.73
CA SER A 101 1.37 -7.24 20.54
C SER A 101 1.38 -6.20 19.42
N PHE A 102 0.59 -6.41 18.36
CA PHE A 102 0.42 -5.46 17.27
C PHE A 102 -0.22 -4.16 17.74
N PHE A 103 -1.25 -4.24 18.59
CA PHE A 103 -1.89 -3.06 19.18
C PHE A 103 -0.93 -2.27 20.08
N TRP A 104 -0.16 -2.95 20.92
CA TRP A 104 0.84 -2.31 21.77
C TRP A 104 1.97 -1.65 20.96
N GLY A 105 2.44 -2.27 19.88
CA GLY A 105 3.42 -1.68 18.97
C GLY A 105 2.89 -0.41 18.30
N TYR A 106 1.61 -0.40 17.91
CA TYR A 106 0.96 0.76 17.30
C TYR A 106 0.84 1.93 18.29
N VAL A 107 0.52 1.64 19.55
CA VAL A 107 0.50 2.66 20.63
C VAL A 107 1.92 3.18 20.89
N LEU A 108 2.89 2.27 21.03
CA LEU A 108 4.27 2.62 21.34
C LEU A 108 4.95 3.40 20.22
N THR A 109 4.53 3.27 18.97
CA THR A 109 5.13 4.03 17.86
C THR A 109 4.44 5.38 17.65
N GLN A 110 3.12 5.44 17.81
CA GLN A 110 2.36 6.68 17.59
C GLN A 110 2.59 7.74 18.67
N ILE A 111 2.66 7.35 19.95
CA ILE A 111 2.85 8.29 21.07
C ILE A 111 4.19 9.06 20.94
N PRO A 112 5.35 8.39 20.79
CA PRO A 112 6.61 9.08 20.57
C PRO A 112 6.66 9.73 19.19
N GLY A 113 6.03 9.17 18.15
CA GLY A 113 5.94 9.80 16.82
C GLY A 113 5.24 11.17 16.87
N GLY A 114 4.15 11.29 17.61
CA GLY A 114 3.45 12.57 17.84
C GLY A 114 4.27 13.55 18.67
N ARG A 115 4.91 13.07 19.75
CA ARG A 115 5.80 13.89 20.59
C ARG A 115 7.06 14.36 19.85
N LEU A 116 7.63 13.53 18.97
CA LEU A 116 8.77 13.91 18.13
C LEU A 116 8.40 15.01 17.13
N ALA A 117 7.18 14.97 16.59
CA ALA A 117 6.67 15.99 15.67
C ALA A 117 6.57 17.37 16.34
N GLU A 118 6.20 17.42 17.63
CA GLU A 118 6.12 18.66 18.41
C GLU A 118 7.50 19.17 18.84
N LYS A 119 8.41 18.29 19.27
CA LYS A 119 9.65 18.70 19.97
C LYS A 119 10.84 18.99 19.05
N PHE A 120 10.98 18.27 17.93
CA PHE A 120 12.16 18.40 17.06
C PHE A 120 12.03 19.48 15.99
N GLY A 121 10.83 20.06 15.85
CA GLY A 121 10.48 20.90 14.70
C GLY A 121 10.54 20.09 13.41
N SER A 122 9.63 20.36 12.48
CA SER A 122 9.51 19.57 11.25
C SER A 122 10.81 19.53 10.42
N LYS A 123 11.74 20.48 10.61
CA LYS A 123 13.02 20.58 9.88
C LYS A 123 13.99 19.41 10.17
N HIS A 124 14.21 19.04 11.43
CA HIS A 124 15.12 17.93 11.77
C HIS A 124 14.46 16.58 11.51
N LEU A 125 13.16 16.47 11.76
CA LEU A 125 12.39 15.27 11.47
C LEU A 125 12.38 14.95 9.96
N LEU A 126 12.21 15.98 9.12
CA LEU A 126 12.35 15.84 7.67
C LEU A 126 13.78 15.50 7.26
N GLY A 127 14.80 16.06 7.92
CA GLY A 127 16.19 15.71 7.66
C GLY A 127 16.50 14.23 7.93
N PHE A 128 16.15 13.73 9.12
CA PHE A 128 16.34 12.32 9.48
C PHE A 128 15.46 11.39 8.62
N GLY A 129 14.22 11.80 8.37
CA GLY A 129 13.31 11.13 7.45
C GLY A 129 13.87 11.05 6.04
N LEU A 130 14.56 12.08 5.55
CA LEU A 130 15.15 12.10 4.21
C LEU A 130 16.41 11.24 4.10
N VAL A 131 17.24 11.17 5.15
CA VAL A 131 18.41 10.29 5.20
C VAL A 131 17.98 8.83 5.23
N THR A 132 17.00 8.49 6.08
CA THR A 132 16.46 7.12 6.12
C THR A 132 15.69 6.78 4.84
N ALA A 133 14.93 7.73 4.27
CA ALA A 133 14.25 7.55 3.00
C ALA A 133 15.22 7.45 1.82
N SER A 134 16.38 8.12 1.83
CA SER A 134 17.35 8.01 0.72
C SER A 134 17.97 6.62 0.65
N GLU A 135 18.30 6.03 1.81
CA GLU A 135 18.80 4.66 1.91
C GLU A 135 17.76 3.62 1.50
N VAL A 136 16.49 3.83 1.84
CA VAL A 136 15.39 2.95 1.41
C VAL A 136 15.08 3.16 -0.07
N SER A 137 15.10 4.41 -0.54
CA SER A 137 14.81 4.78 -1.93
C SER A 137 15.82 4.17 -2.89
N ILE A 138 17.13 4.18 -2.58
CA ILE A 138 18.14 3.59 -3.46
C ILE A 138 17.93 2.08 -3.65
N ARG A 139 17.55 1.37 -2.58
CA ARG A 139 17.22 -0.06 -2.63
C ARG A 139 15.90 -0.31 -3.36
N THR A 140 14.90 0.53 -3.10
CA THR A 140 13.54 0.36 -3.65
C THR A 140 13.48 0.68 -5.13
N TRP A 141 14.18 1.70 -5.61
CA TRP A 141 14.23 2.05 -7.04
C TRP A 141 14.72 0.89 -7.89
N SER A 142 15.72 0.14 -7.42
CA SER A 142 16.16 -1.10 -8.09
C SER A 142 15.02 -2.11 -8.24
N TYR A 143 14.28 -2.39 -7.16
CA TYR A 143 13.11 -3.29 -7.20
C TYR A 143 11.98 -2.78 -8.11
N VAL A 144 11.70 -1.47 -8.10
CA VAL A 144 10.67 -0.86 -8.95
C VAL A 144 11.06 -0.98 -10.43
N PHE A 145 12.33 -0.79 -10.79
CA PHE A 145 12.80 -1.03 -12.15
C PHE A 145 12.61 -2.48 -12.59
N TYR A 146 12.87 -3.46 -11.71
CA TYR A 146 12.63 -4.86 -12.01
C TYR A 146 11.14 -5.19 -12.23
N ILE A 147 10.24 -4.66 -11.39
CA ILE A 147 8.80 -4.89 -11.51
C ILE A 147 8.22 -4.13 -12.71
N ALA A 148 8.67 -2.91 -12.98
CA ALA A 148 8.23 -2.15 -14.14
C ALA A 148 8.72 -2.79 -15.45
N SER A 149 9.98 -3.21 -15.51
CA SER A 149 10.52 -3.94 -16.67
C SER A 149 9.71 -5.20 -16.95
N SER A 150 9.32 -5.95 -15.93
CA SER A 150 8.49 -7.14 -16.11
C SER A 150 7.10 -6.78 -16.64
N SER A 151 6.44 -5.74 -16.11
CA SER A 151 5.11 -5.34 -16.57
C SER A 151 5.11 -4.82 -18.02
N TYR A 152 6.11 -4.04 -18.40
CA TYR A 152 6.28 -3.55 -19.78
C TYR A 152 6.61 -4.69 -20.75
N THR A 153 7.42 -5.67 -20.32
CA THR A 153 7.74 -6.84 -21.15
C THR A 153 6.51 -7.71 -21.36
N ILE A 154 5.70 -7.94 -20.31
CA ILE A 154 4.45 -8.69 -20.40
C ILE A 154 3.46 -7.98 -21.34
N GLY A 155 3.29 -6.66 -21.19
CA GLY A 155 2.44 -5.87 -22.09
C GLY A 155 2.91 -5.90 -23.54
N GLY A 156 4.23 -5.83 -23.76
CA GLY A 156 4.85 -5.95 -25.09
C GLY A 156 4.63 -7.33 -25.72
N ILE A 157 4.74 -8.41 -24.94
CA ILE A 157 4.47 -9.77 -25.42
C ILE A 157 2.99 -9.93 -25.80
N VAL A 158 2.07 -9.43 -24.98
CA VAL A 158 0.63 -9.45 -25.29
C VAL A 158 0.34 -8.64 -26.56
N PHE A 159 0.97 -7.47 -26.72
CA PHE A 159 0.85 -6.67 -27.93
C PHE A 159 1.45 -7.37 -29.16
N LEU A 160 2.55 -8.12 -29.04
CA LEU A 160 3.09 -8.90 -30.16
C LEU A 160 2.20 -10.07 -30.56
N VAL A 161 1.54 -10.71 -29.59
CA VAL A 161 0.64 -11.85 -29.86
C VAL A 161 -0.69 -11.40 -30.47
N PHE A 162 -1.23 -10.25 -30.03
CA PHE A 162 -2.58 -9.80 -30.43
C PHE A 162 -2.59 -8.54 -31.31
N GLY A 163 -1.45 -7.89 -31.52
CA GLY A 163 -1.31 -6.69 -32.33
C GLY A 163 -1.36 -7.02 -33.82
N SER A 164 -2.56 -7.02 -34.39
CA SER A 164 -2.73 -7.12 -35.84
C SER A 164 -2.56 -5.74 -36.48
N ALA A 165 -1.40 -5.49 -37.09
CA ALA A 165 -1.16 -4.29 -37.88
C ALA A 165 -1.79 -4.43 -39.28
N LYS A 166 -3.11 -4.26 -39.38
CA LYS A 166 -3.77 -4.07 -40.68
C LYS A 166 -3.79 -2.57 -40.99
N LEU A 167 -3.17 -2.18 -42.10
CA LEU A 167 -3.22 -0.83 -42.64
C LEU A 167 -4.67 -0.41 -42.82
N GLN A 168 -5.05 0.74 -42.26
CA GLN A 168 -6.39 1.30 -42.42
C GLN A 168 -6.51 1.92 -43.83
N PRO A 169 -7.67 1.81 -44.50
CA PRO A 169 -7.82 2.09 -45.94
C PRO A 169 -7.56 3.54 -46.35
N TRP A 170 -7.60 4.51 -45.42
CA TRP A 170 -7.33 5.92 -45.70
C TRP A 170 -5.84 6.28 -45.79
N GLY A 171 -4.93 5.36 -45.48
CA GLY A 171 -3.48 5.58 -45.50
C GLY A 171 -2.79 5.22 -46.82
N LEU A 172 -3.54 4.75 -47.82
CA LEU A 172 -3.02 4.48 -49.15
C LEU A 172 -3.10 5.77 -49.98
N ASP A 173 -1.97 6.23 -50.51
CA ASP A 173 -1.96 7.35 -51.45
C ASP A 173 -2.73 6.93 -52.72
N ASN A 174 -3.77 7.71 -53.04
CA ASN A 174 -4.61 7.53 -54.23
C ASN A 174 -3.80 7.57 -55.55
N SER A 175 -2.55 8.04 -55.52
CA SER A 175 -1.63 8.04 -56.68
C SER A 175 -1.31 6.65 -57.25
N LEU A 176 -1.58 5.56 -56.52
CA LEU A 176 -1.38 4.17 -56.97
C LEU A 176 -2.62 3.51 -57.58
N TYR A 177 -3.80 4.13 -57.47
CA TYR A 177 -5.03 3.64 -58.09
C TYR A 177 -5.25 4.20 -59.51
N ASP A 178 -4.66 5.36 -59.79
CA ASP A 178 -4.83 6.12 -61.05
C ASP A 178 -3.78 5.81 -62.14
N ARG A 179 -3.08 4.67 -62.10
CA ARG A 179 -2.12 4.26 -63.15
C ARG A 179 -2.37 2.83 -63.62
#